data_AF-A0AAW1GTK1-F1
#
_entry.id   AF-A0AAW1GTK1-F1
#
_cell.length_a   1.000
_cell.length_b   1.000
_cell.length_c   1.000
_cell.angle_alpha   90.00
_cell.angle_beta   90.00
_cell.angle_gamma   90.00
#
_symmetry.space_group_name_H-M   'P 1'
#
loop_
_entity.id
_entity.type
_entity.pdbx_description
1 polymer ?
#
loop_
_entity_poly.entity_id
_entity_poly.type
_entity_poly.pdbx_seq_one_letter_code
_entity_poly.pdbx_strand_id
1 'polypeptide(L)'
;MLHSFPSNLTFAYYPEEWALKNMITKNDRVELRVQGEHIFWLVGCRWNCMAQCQFRAGWAEFVLDTNLEEGDVCMFELVQEGNLEARKRPVFNARIFRLV
;
A
#
# COMPACT_ATOMS: atom_id res chain seq x y z
N MET A 1 6.59 10.65 2.80
CA MET A 1 7.68 9.79 3.30
C MET A 1 7.04 8.83 4.29
N LEU A 2 7.16 7.53 4.06
CA LEU A 2 6.43 6.52 4.83
C LEU A 2 7.33 6.03 5.96
N HIS A 3 6.89 6.19 7.20
CA HIS A 3 7.54 5.58 8.37
C HIS A 3 6.78 4.30 8.67
N SER A 4 7.38 3.15 8.36
CA SER A 4 6.85 1.87 8.83
C SER A 4 7.18 1.75 10.32
N PHE A 5 6.17 1.53 11.16
CA PHE A 5 6.37 1.01 12.51
C PHE A 5 5.86 -0.44 12.48
N PRO A 6 6.56 -1.40 13.09
CA PRO A 6 6.25 -2.83 13.03
C PRO A 6 5.12 -3.22 13.97
N SER A 7 4.18 -2.30 14.21
CA SER A 7 2.91 -2.65 14.85
C SER A 7 1.94 -3.04 13.74
N ASN A 8 0.95 -3.87 14.05
CA ASN A 8 -0.05 -4.48 13.16
C ASN A 8 -0.89 -3.50 12.28
N LEU A 9 -0.48 -2.23 12.18
CA LEU A 9 -1.12 -1.14 11.47
C LEU A 9 -0.03 -0.25 10.83
N THR A 10 0.32 -0.52 9.57
CA THR A 10 1.15 0.40 8.77
C THR A 10 0.23 1.45 8.13
N PHE A 11 0.52 2.72 8.40
CA PHE A 11 -0.20 3.84 7.80
C PHE A 11 0.56 4.35 6.59
N ALA A 12 -0.09 4.30 5.43
CA ALA A 12 0.37 5.00 4.25
C ALA A 12 -0.24 6.40 4.19
N TYR A 13 0.62 7.43 4.29
CA TYR A 13 0.20 8.82 4.18
C TYR A 13 0.26 9.28 2.72
N TYR A 14 -0.89 9.66 2.19
CA TYR A 14 -1.05 10.29 0.89
C TYR A 14 -1.62 11.69 1.10
N PRO A 15 -1.22 12.71 0.32
CA PRO A 15 -1.91 13.99 0.33
C PRO A 15 -3.40 13.81 0.08
N GLU A 16 -4.25 14.48 0.86
CA GLU A 16 -5.71 14.27 0.85
C GLU A 16 -6.34 14.44 -0.53
N GLU A 17 -6.00 15.52 -1.24
CA GLU A 17 -6.49 15.79 -2.61
C GLU A 17 -6.07 14.68 -3.59
N TRP A 18 -4.86 14.16 -3.44
CA TRP A 18 -4.36 13.08 -4.28
C TRP A 18 -5.08 11.77 -3.96
N ALA A 19 -5.37 11.50 -2.69
CA ALA A 19 -6.07 10.30 -2.27
C ALA A 19 -7.53 10.27 -2.74
N LEU A 20 -8.26 11.38 -2.58
CA LEU A 20 -9.64 11.50 -3.02
C LEU A 20 -9.78 11.36 -4.53
N LYS A 21 -8.79 11.85 -5.30
CA LYS A 21 -8.80 11.82 -6.76
C LYS A 21 -8.47 10.44 -7.33
N ASN A 22 -7.45 9.77 -6.80
CA ASN A 22 -6.84 8.62 -7.46
C ASN A 22 -7.22 7.28 -6.81
N MET A 23 -7.96 7.29 -5.70
CA MET A 23 -8.26 6.08 -4.93
C MET A 23 -9.74 5.91 -4.67
N ILE A 24 -10.16 4.64 -4.70
CA ILE A 24 -11.51 4.24 -4.35
C ILE A 24 -11.66 4.38 -2.83
N THR A 25 -12.48 5.33 -2.38
CA THR A 25 -12.70 5.63 -0.95
C THR A 25 -13.58 4.63 -0.19
N LYS A 26 -13.81 3.43 -0.75
CA LYS A 26 -14.45 2.29 -0.09
C LYS A 26 -13.41 1.24 0.28
N ASN A 27 -13.72 0.40 1.27
CA ASN A 27 -12.87 -0.76 1.62
C ASN A 27 -12.58 -1.56 0.35
N ASP A 28 -11.34 -1.55 -0.10
CA ASP A 28 -10.92 -2.22 -1.32
C ASP A 28 -9.52 -2.83 -1.13
N ARG A 29 -9.21 -3.83 -1.94
CA ARG A 29 -7.89 -4.45 -1.98
C ARG A 29 -7.05 -3.76 -3.04
N VAL A 30 -5.82 -3.43 -2.67
CA VAL A 30 -4.80 -2.93 -3.60
C VAL A 30 -3.87 -4.06 -4.00
N GLU A 31 -3.34 -3.97 -5.21
CA GLU A 31 -2.29 -4.87 -5.68
C GLU A 31 -0.92 -4.22 -5.44
N LEU A 32 -0.06 -4.88 -4.66
CA LEU A 32 1.32 -4.46 -4.45
C LEU A 32 2.25 -5.32 -5.30
N ARG A 33 3.17 -4.67 -6.02
CA ARG A 33 4.20 -5.31 -6.85
C ARG A 33 5.58 -4.86 -6.39
N VAL A 34 6.52 -5.78 -6.29
CA VAL A 34 7.93 -5.47 -6.00
C VAL A 34 8.75 -5.79 -7.25
N GLN A 35 9.71 -4.91 -7.60
CA GLN A 35 10.57 -5.17 -8.75
C GLN A 35 11.44 -6.40 -8.51
N GLY A 36 11.50 -7.29 -9.51
CA GLY A 36 12.24 -8.56 -9.42
C GLY A 36 11.38 -9.73 -8.93
N GLU A 37 10.18 -9.46 -8.42
CA GLU A 37 9.24 -10.49 -7.99
C GLU A 37 8.24 -10.82 -9.10
N HIS A 38 7.97 -12.12 -9.28
CA HIS A 38 6.96 -12.61 -10.23
C HIS A 38 5.56 -12.66 -9.63
N ILE A 39 5.46 -12.45 -8.32
CA ILE A 39 4.21 -12.46 -7.56
C ILE A 39 3.78 -11.03 -7.21
N PHE A 40 2.52 -10.90 -6.84
CA PHE A 40 1.96 -9.68 -6.28
C PHE A 40 1.17 -10.02 -5.01
N TRP A 41 1.00 -9.03 -4.15
CA TRP A 41 0.24 -9.17 -2.92
C TRP A 41 -1.06 -8.39 -3.00
N LEU A 42 -2.16 -9.01 -2.62
CA LEU A 42 -3.46 -8.34 -2.48
C LEU A 42 -3.62 -7.87 -1.04
N VAL A 43 -3.52 -6.56 -0.84
CA VAL A 43 -3.54 -5.96 0.49
C VAL A 43 -4.82 -5.17 0.67
N GLY A 44 -5.60 -5.52 1.70
CA GLY A 44 -6.77 -4.75 2.09
C GLY A 44 -6.35 -3.38 2.61
N CYS A 45 -6.95 -2.32 2.09
CA CYS A 45 -6.78 -0.97 2.58
C CYS A 45 -8.07 -0.47 3.23
N ARG A 46 -7.94 0.18 4.39
CA ARG A 46 -9.01 0.97 5.00
C ARG A 46 -8.59 2.43 5.09
N TRP A 47 -9.34 3.28 4.41
CA TRP A 47 -9.20 4.72 4.49
C TRP A 47 -9.86 5.26 5.75
N ASN A 48 -9.23 6.25 6.40
CA ASN A 48 -9.86 7.05 7.44
C ASN A 48 -10.27 8.43 6.91
N CYS A 49 -10.96 9.21 7.75
CA CYS A 49 -11.43 10.57 7.41
C CYS A 49 -10.30 11.59 7.20
N MET A 50 -9.04 11.22 7.45
CA MET A 50 -7.85 12.04 7.22
C MET A 50 -7.09 11.61 5.97
N ALA A 51 -7.74 10.88 5.06
CA ALA A 51 -7.15 10.35 3.83
C ALA A 51 -5.89 9.48 4.05
N GLN A 52 -5.77 8.85 5.21
CA GLN A 52 -4.73 7.88 5.48
C GLN A 52 -5.25 6.49 5.15
N CYS A 53 -4.45 5.70 4.43
CA CYS A 53 -4.73 4.28 4.23
C CYS A 53 -4.02 3.47 5.29
N GLN A 54 -4.77 2.59 5.93
CA GLN A 54 -4.22 1.54 6.76
C GLN A 54 -4.27 0.22 5.99
N PHE A 55 -3.10 -0.38 5.77
CA PHE A 55 -3.02 -1.74 5.25
C PHE A 55 -3.39 -2.77 6.33
N ARG A 56 -4.16 -3.79 5.93
CA ARG A 56 -4.77 -4.79 6.82
C ARG A 56 -4.52 -6.21 6.30
N ALA A 57 -5.55 -6.92 5.87
CA ALA A 57 -5.44 -8.30 5.38
C ALA A 57 -4.47 -8.38 4.18
N GLY A 58 -3.58 -9.37 4.14
CA GLY A 58 -2.56 -9.49 3.08
C GLY A 58 -1.26 -8.73 3.36
N TRP A 59 -1.24 -7.82 4.36
CA TRP A 59 -0.05 -7.04 4.69
C TRP A 59 1.01 -7.89 5.39
N ALA A 60 0.63 -8.77 6.31
CA ALA A 60 1.57 -9.61 7.03
C ALA A 60 2.33 -10.56 6.09
N GLU A 61 1.63 -11.10 5.08
CA GLU A 61 2.21 -11.92 4.02
C GLU A 61 3.22 -11.11 3.20
N PHE A 62 2.87 -9.88 2.80
CA PHE A 62 3.82 -8.98 2.13
C PHE A 62 5.08 -8.71 2.97
N VAL A 63 4.91 -8.45 4.27
CA VAL A 63 6.03 -8.19 5.20
C VAL A 63 6.96 -9.39 5.29
N LEU A 64 6.39 -10.60 5.42
CA LEU A 64 7.16 -11.84 5.52
C LEU A 64 7.89 -12.17 4.22
N ASP A 65 7.18 -12.13 3.09
CA ASP A 65 7.75 -12.52 1.80
C ASP A 65 8.84 -11.55 1.32
N THR A 66 8.73 -10.27 1.67
CA THR A 66 9.72 -9.25 1.30
C THR A 66 10.85 -9.06 2.31
N ASN A 67 10.79 -9.78 3.44
CA ASN A 67 11.66 -9.58 4.60
C ASN A 67 11.77 -8.08 4.97
N LEU A 68 10.61 -7.46 5.16
CA LEU A 68 10.52 -6.06 5.56
C LEU A 68 10.75 -5.97 7.08
N GLU A 69 11.78 -5.22 7.48
CA GLU A 69 12.21 -5.12 8.87
C GLU A 69 11.88 -3.76 9.49
N GLU A 70 11.93 -3.66 10.82
CA GLU A 70 11.82 -2.38 11.51
C GLU A 70 12.97 -1.45 11.09
N GLY A 71 12.62 -0.22 10.70
CA GLY A 71 13.58 0.74 10.16
C GLY A 71 13.64 0.77 8.63
N ASP A 72 13.07 -0.23 7.94
CA ASP A 72 12.90 -0.17 6.50
C ASP A 72 11.83 0.86 6.11
N VAL A 73 12.12 1.59 5.03
CA VAL A 73 11.18 2.54 4.43
C VAL A 73 10.59 1.91 3.18
N CYS A 74 9.29 1.65 3.17
CA CYS A 74 8.59 1.18 1.98
C CYS A 74 7.90 2.37 1.28
N MET A 75 8.16 2.58 -0.01
CA MET A 75 7.52 3.59 -0.84
C MET A 75 6.57 2.94 -1.85
N PHE A 76 5.32 3.42 -1.91
CA PHE A 76 4.31 2.93 -2.86
C PHE A 76 4.06 3.97 -3.95
N GLU A 77 4.35 3.59 -5.20
CA GLU A 77 4.11 4.38 -6.40
C GLU A 77 2.86 3.84 -7.12
N LEU A 78 1.84 4.67 -7.33
CA LEU A 78 0.62 4.25 -8.03
C LEU A 78 0.89 4.12 -9.53
N VAL A 79 0.58 2.95 -10.07
CA VAL A 79 0.73 2.61 -11.49
C VAL A 79 -0.62 2.62 -12.19
N GLN A 80 -1.67 2.24 -11.46
CA GLN A 80 -3.04 2.17 -11.98
C GLN A 80 -4.02 2.62 -10.91
N GLU A 81 -4.82 3.63 -11.24
CA GLU A 81 -5.95 4.06 -10.42
C GLU A 81 -7.03 2.97 -10.35
N GLY A 82 -7.64 2.85 -9.18
CA GLY A 82 -8.83 2.01 -9.02
C GLY A 82 -10.04 2.67 -9.68
N ASN A 83 -10.91 1.87 -10.29
CA ASN A 83 -12.20 2.33 -10.78
C ASN A 83 -13.30 1.31 -10.44
N LEU A 84 -14.26 1.73 -9.61
CA LEU A 84 -15.38 0.88 -9.17
C LEU A 84 -16.27 0.42 -10.32
N GLU A 85 -16.63 1.33 -11.23
CA GLU A 85 -17.50 1.05 -12.37
C GLU A 85 -16.88 0.02 -13.32
N ALA A 86 -15.59 0.19 -13.60
CA ALA A 86 -14.82 -0.73 -14.44
C ALA A 86 -14.29 -1.96 -13.68
N ARG A 87 -14.60 -2.10 -12.37
CA ARG A 87 -14.07 -3.13 -11.47
C ARG A 87 -12.54 -3.28 -11.53
N LYS A 88 -11.84 -2.16 -11.70
CA LYS A 88 -10.38 -2.10 -11.69
C LYS A 88 -9.90 -1.82 -10.28
N ARG A 89 -8.96 -2.63 -9.80
CA ARG A 89 -8.28 -2.41 -8.51
C ARG A 89 -7.09 -1.46 -8.69
N PRO A 90 -6.76 -0.66 -7.68
CA PRO A 90 -5.51 0.10 -7.68
C PRO A 90 -4.30 -0.84 -7.70
N VAL A 91 -3.26 -0.45 -8.45
CA VAL A 91 -1.97 -1.16 -8.50
C VAL A 91 -0.86 -0.21 -8.08
N PHE A 92 -0.04 -0.65 -7.12
CA PHE A 92 1.14 0.06 -6.65
C PHE A 92 2.41 -0.76 -6.86
N ASN A 93 3.46 -0.08 -7.30
CA ASN A 93 4.81 -0.59 -7.16
C ASN A 93 5.33 -0.22 -5.76
N ALA A 94 5.74 -1.23 -4.99
CA ALA A 94 6.43 -1.09 -3.72
C ALA A 94 7.94 -1.08 -3.96
N ARG A 95 8.64 -0.11 -3.35
CA ARG A 95 10.10 -0.06 -3.29
C ARG A 95 10.52 -0.02 -1.84
N ILE A 96 11.36 -0.97 -1.42
CA ILE A 96 11.85 -1.08 -0.04
C ILE A 96 13.25 -0.48 0.00
N PHE A 97 13.44 0.52 0.85
CA PHE A 97 14.71 1.18 1.12
C PHE A 97 15.19 0.75 2.50
N ARG A 98 16.36 0.12 2.53
CA ARG A 98 17.01 -0.32 3.76
C ARG A 98 18.11 0.68 4.10
N LEU A 99 18.03 1.26 5.30
CA LEU A 99 19.06 2.20 5.78
C LEU A 99 20.23 1.38 6.34
N VAL A 100 21.41 1.54 5.74
CA VAL A 100 22.68 0.96 6.20
C VAL A 100 23.33 1.79 7.29
#